data_AF-A0A7U2ND82-F1
#
_entry.id   AF-A0A7U2ND82-F1
#
_cell.length_a   1.000
_cell.length_b   1.000
_cell.length_c   1.000
_cell.angle_alpha   90.00
_cell.angle_beta   90.00
_cell.angle_gamma   90.00
#
_symmetry.space_group_name_H-M   'P 1'
#
loop_
_entity.id
_entity.type
_entity.pdbx_description
1 polymer ?
#
loop_
_entity_poly.entity_id
_entity_poly.type
_entity_poly.pdbx_seq_one_letter_code
_entity_poly.pdbx_strand_id
1 'polypeptide(L)'
;MDFSILSSFLPEGLLFHFDIVDFKELGDLETKKDCFYIYLDEKNILPKEYSDIEYESKGFYERTIIQDFPIRGKAVYLGIRRRRWRNKTVKSFEVKSDYSFIAEGSKLTVELSDFLKDTGRDPRRYDK
;
A
#
# COMPACT_ATOMS: atom_id res chain seq x y z
N MET A 1 11.00 -17.03 -0.27
CA MET A 1 10.93 -16.68 -1.70
C MET A 1 11.80 -15.47 -1.91
N ASP A 2 12.54 -15.43 -3.00
CA ASP A 2 13.33 -14.26 -3.35
C ASP A 2 12.42 -13.23 -4.04
N PHE A 3 12.15 -12.11 -3.37
CA PHE A 3 11.29 -11.03 -3.87
C PHE A 3 12.10 -9.90 -4.51
N SER A 4 13.43 -10.06 -4.67
CA SER A 4 14.31 -9.01 -5.18
C SER A 4 13.96 -8.50 -6.58
N ILE A 5 13.24 -9.27 -7.39
CA ILE A 5 12.76 -8.80 -8.69
C ILE A 5 11.50 -7.93 -8.58
N LEU A 6 10.65 -8.17 -7.57
CA LEU A 6 9.41 -7.42 -7.37
C LEU A 6 9.68 -5.96 -7.03
N SER A 7 10.78 -5.68 -6.33
CA SER A 7 11.21 -4.30 -6.06
C SER A 7 11.50 -3.50 -7.33
N SER A 8 11.78 -4.15 -8.46
CA SER A 8 12.01 -3.48 -9.75
C SER A 8 10.72 -3.04 -10.44
N PHE A 9 9.58 -3.60 -10.02
CA PHE A 9 8.25 -3.25 -10.56
C PHE A 9 7.48 -2.28 -9.68
N LEU A 10 7.93 -2.08 -8.44
CA LEU A 10 7.29 -1.17 -7.50
C LEU A 10 7.90 0.24 -7.60
N PRO A 11 7.13 1.29 -7.27
CA PRO A 11 7.63 2.64 -7.21
C PRO A 11 8.85 2.79 -6.30
N GLU A 12 9.77 3.66 -6.72
CA GLU A 12 10.93 3.99 -5.91
C GLU A 12 10.48 4.59 -4.57
N GLY A 13 11.08 4.11 -3.49
CA GLY A 13 10.75 4.54 -2.15
C GLY A 13 9.57 3.84 -1.48
N LEU A 14 8.73 3.09 -2.22
CA LEU A 14 7.62 2.35 -1.61
C LEU A 14 8.10 1.31 -0.59
N LEU A 15 9.15 0.56 -0.94
CA LEU A 15 9.71 -0.47 -0.07
C LEU A 15 10.52 0.07 1.12
N PHE A 16 10.72 1.39 1.23
CA PHE A 16 11.24 1.97 2.47
C PHE A 16 10.19 1.92 3.58
N HIS A 17 8.90 2.00 3.23
CA HIS A 17 7.79 2.06 4.17
C HIS A 17 6.96 0.79 4.22
N PHE A 18 6.98 -0.02 3.16
CA PHE A 18 6.21 -1.24 3.06
C PHE A 18 7.11 -2.46 2.86
N ASP A 19 6.72 -3.59 3.45
CA ASP A 19 7.33 -4.89 3.20
C ASP A 19 6.43 -5.73 2.29
N ILE A 20 7.03 -6.42 1.33
CA ILE A 20 6.33 -7.43 0.53
C ILE A 20 6.11 -8.65 1.41
N VAL A 21 4.86 -8.97 1.68
CA VAL A 21 4.49 -10.10 2.54
C VAL A 21 4.10 -11.33 1.74
N ASP A 22 3.57 -11.15 0.54
CA ASP A 22 3.10 -12.26 -0.29
C ASP A 22 2.99 -11.84 -1.76
N PHE A 23 3.09 -12.82 -2.64
CA PHE A 23 2.92 -12.65 -4.08
C PHE A 23 2.12 -13.83 -4.61
N LYS A 24 1.02 -13.54 -5.31
CA LYS A 24 0.16 -14.56 -5.91
C LYS A 24 -0.08 -14.26 -7.37
N GLU A 25 0.07 -15.30 -8.17
CA GLU A 25 -0.42 -15.31 -9.53
C GLU A 25 -1.76 -16.02 -9.54
N LEU A 26 -2.82 -15.32 -9.92
CA LEU A 26 -4.19 -15.81 -9.92
C LEU A 26 -4.80 -15.67 -11.31
N GLY A 27 -5.53 -16.68 -11.75
CA GLY A 27 -6.33 -16.57 -12.97
C GLY A 27 -7.55 -15.69 -12.72
N ASP A 28 -7.70 -14.64 -13.52
CA ASP A 28 -8.93 -13.86 -13.59
C ASP A 28 -9.96 -14.63 -14.43
N LEU A 29 -11.10 -14.94 -13.80
CA LEU A 29 -12.18 -15.70 -14.41
C LEU A 29 -12.91 -14.93 -15.51
N GLU A 30 -12.92 -13.60 -15.44
CA GLU A 30 -13.61 -12.73 -16.40
C GLU A 30 -12.77 -12.55 -17.66
N THR A 31 -11.47 -12.26 -17.49
CA THR A 31 -10.56 -12.04 -18.62
C THR A 31 -9.88 -13.30 -19.13
N LYS A 32 -9.99 -14.43 -18.40
CA LYS A 32 -9.27 -15.71 -18.62
C LYS A 32 -7.75 -15.53 -18.72
N LYS A 33 -7.21 -14.51 -18.06
CA LYS A 33 -5.78 -14.20 -18.04
C LYS A 33 -5.25 -14.29 -16.62
N ASP A 34 -3.96 -14.57 -16.50
CA ASP A 34 -3.31 -14.50 -15.20
C ASP A 34 -3.14 -13.03 -14.78
N CYS A 35 -3.31 -12.79 -13.48
CA CYS A 35 -3.15 -11.52 -12.82
C CYS A 35 -2.18 -11.68 -11.65
N PHE A 36 -1.42 -10.63 -11.36
CA PHE A 36 -0.48 -10.60 -10.26
C PHE A 36 -1.06 -9.83 -9.07
N TYR A 37 -1.00 -10.44 -7.90
CA TYR A 37 -1.33 -9.83 -6.63
C TYR A 37 -0.06 -9.70 -5.80
N ILE A 38 0.37 -8.47 -5.55
CA ILE A 38 1.50 -8.15 -4.68
C ILE A 38 0.93 -7.62 -3.38
N TYR A 39 1.21 -8.31 -2.28
CA TYR A 39 0.71 -7.94 -0.97
C TYR A 39 1.79 -7.21 -0.18
N LEU A 40 1.45 -6.02 0.29
CA LEU A 40 2.33 -5.09 1.00
C LEU A 40 1.75 -4.79 2.39
N ASP A 41 2.62 -4.82 3.40
CA ASP A 41 2.29 -4.39 4.75
C ASP A 41 3.17 -3.22 5.17
N GLU A 42 2.57 -2.21 5.79
CA GLU A 42 3.31 -1.08 6.34
C GLU A 42 4.25 -1.57 7.45
N LYS A 43 5.51 -1.15 7.35
CA LYS A 43 6.55 -1.44 8.35
C LYS A 43 6.17 -0.87 9.71
N ASN A 44 6.70 -1.50 10.74
CA ASN A 44 6.51 -1.04 12.12
C ASN A 44 7.44 0.12 12.47
N ILE A 45 7.43 1.18 11.67
CA ILE A 45 8.25 2.38 11.87
C ILE A 45 7.29 3.52 12.18
N LEU A 46 7.35 4.02 13.41
CA LEU A 46 6.56 5.16 13.82
C LEU A 46 7.10 6.42 13.11
N PRO A 47 6.23 7.30 12.57
CA PRO A 47 6.70 8.58 12.03
C PRO A 47 7.43 9.37 13.12
N LYS A 48 8.48 10.09 12.74
CA LYS A 48 9.38 10.80 13.68
C LYS A 48 8.66 11.83 14.56
N GLU A 49 7.48 12.27 14.17
CA GLU A 49 6.65 13.20 14.95
C GLU A 49 6.00 12.56 16.18
N TYR A 50 6.01 11.22 16.28
CA TYR A 50 5.37 10.49 17.35
C TYR A 50 6.39 9.68 18.17
N SER A 51 6.07 9.43 19.44
CA SER A 51 6.93 8.69 20.36
C SER A 51 6.40 7.28 20.59
N ASP A 52 7.27 6.27 20.53
CA ASP A 52 6.96 4.87 20.88
C ASP A 52 6.50 4.71 22.35
N ILE A 53 6.79 5.72 23.18
CA ILE A 53 6.31 5.79 24.55
C ILE A 53 4.79 5.97 24.56
N GLU A 54 4.26 6.78 23.66
CA GLU A 54 2.85 7.17 23.62
C GLU A 54 1.99 6.30 22.71
N TYR A 55 2.58 5.65 21.70
CA TYR A 55 1.85 4.88 20.70
C TYR A 55 2.20 3.38 20.74
N GLU A 56 1.20 2.53 20.54
CA GLU A 56 1.38 1.09 20.32
C GLU A 56 0.77 0.66 18.99
N SER A 57 1.43 -0.28 18.31
CA SER A 57 0.87 -0.93 17.11
C SER A 57 -0.26 -1.87 17.53
N LYS A 58 -1.46 -1.63 17.01
CA LYS A 58 -2.65 -2.45 17.22
C LYS A 58 -3.06 -3.21 15.94
N GLY A 59 -2.06 -3.67 15.19
CA GLY A 59 -2.25 -4.43 13.96
C GLY A 59 -2.39 -3.54 12.73
N PHE A 60 -3.32 -3.87 11.84
CA PHE A 60 -3.46 -3.24 10.52
C PHE A 60 -4.90 -2.80 10.24
N TYR A 61 -5.05 -1.80 9.36
CA TYR A 61 -6.32 -1.52 8.69
C TYR A 61 -6.68 -2.65 7.70
N GLU A 62 -7.92 -2.63 7.24
CA GLU A 62 -8.34 -3.51 6.15
C GLU A 62 -7.46 -3.29 4.92
N ARG A 63 -7.25 -4.37 4.16
CA ARG A 63 -6.39 -4.33 2.98
C ARG A 63 -7.10 -3.54 1.89
N THR A 64 -6.46 -2.50 1.41
CA THR A 64 -6.88 -1.79 0.20
C THR A 64 -6.26 -2.49 -1.01
N ILE A 65 -7.08 -2.83 -2.00
CA ILE A 65 -6.61 -3.36 -3.28
C ILE A 65 -6.59 -2.19 -4.26
N ILE A 66 -5.45 -1.96 -4.89
CA ILE A 66 -5.22 -0.87 -5.85
C ILE A 66 -4.74 -1.48 -7.15
N GLN A 67 -5.23 -1.00 -8.28
CA GLN A 67 -4.74 -1.43 -9.57
C GLN A 67 -3.50 -0.64 -9.98
N ASP A 68 -2.46 -1.35 -10.41
CA ASP A 68 -1.23 -0.78 -10.94
C ASP A 68 -1.05 -1.11 -12.42
N PHE A 69 0.00 -0.57 -13.05
CA PHE A 69 0.28 -0.79 -14.46
C PHE A 69 0.42 -2.29 -14.78
N PRO A 70 -0.23 -2.78 -15.85
CA PRO A 70 -0.16 -4.18 -16.21
C PRO A 70 1.27 -4.57 -16.63
N ILE A 71 1.73 -5.72 -16.17
CA ILE A 71 3.04 -6.27 -16.52
C ILE A 71 2.85 -7.37 -17.55
N ARG A 72 3.38 -7.16 -18.76
CA ARG A 72 3.35 -8.15 -19.86
C ARG A 72 1.94 -8.66 -20.18
N GLY A 73 0.94 -7.78 -20.10
CA GLY A 73 -0.46 -8.10 -20.40
C GLY A 73 -1.23 -8.79 -19.26
N LYS A 74 -0.61 -8.94 -18.09
CA LYS A 74 -1.23 -9.41 -16.85
C LYS A 74 -1.58 -8.19 -15.99
N ALA A 75 -2.81 -8.14 -15.48
CA ALA A 75 -3.19 -7.07 -14.56
C ALA A 75 -2.42 -7.21 -13.25
N VAL A 76 -2.07 -6.08 -12.63
CA VAL A 76 -1.31 -6.05 -11.37
C VAL A 76 -2.16 -5.36 -10.33
N TYR A 77 -2.29 -6.01 -9.18
CA TYR A 77 -3.01 -5.52 -8.03
C TYR A 77 -2.07 -5.43 -6.83
N LEU A 78 -1.98 -4.24 -6.26
CA LEU A 78 -1.27 -3.97 -5.03
C LEU A 78 -2.25 -4.04 -3.87
N GLY A 79 -2.13 -5.07 -3.05
CA GLY A 79 -2.89 -5.17 -1.82
C GLY A 79 -2.11 -4.56 -0.68
N ILE A 80 -2.47 -3.36 -0.22
CA ILE A 80 -1.71 -2.62 0.79
C ILE A 80 -2.45 -2.63 2.14
N ARG A 81 -1.75 -2.97 3.22
CA ARG A 81 -2.24 -2.83 4.60
C ARG A 81 -1.46 -1.75 5.33
N ARG A 82 -2.18 -0.74 5.85
CA ARG A 82 -1.60 0.30 6.72
C ARG A 82 -1.62 -0.12 8.18
N ARG A 83 -0.63 0.31 8.94
CA ARG A 83 -0.49 0.03 10.38
C ARG A 83 -1.52 0.84 11.15
N ARG A 84 -2.14 0.22 12.16
CA ARG A 84 -3.01 0.92 13.12
C ARG A 84 -2.19 1.28 14.34
N TRP A 85 -2.00 2.58 14.56
CA TRP A 85 -1.35 3.11 15.75
C TRP A 85 -2.40 3.60 16.73
N ARG A 86 -2.26 3.21 18.00
CA ARG A 86 -3.14 3.65 19.07
C ARG A 86 -2.33 4.41 20.11
N ASN A 87 -2.76 5.62 20.45
CA ASN A 87 -2.22 6.33 21.60
C ASN A 87 -2.67 5.66 22.91
N LYS A 88 -1.74 5.42 23.83
CA LYS A 88 -1.96 4.77 25.13
C LYS A 88 -2.79 5.64 26.09
N THR A 89 -2.76 6.96 25.93
CA THR A 89 -3.41 7.95 26.81
C THR A 89 -4.73 8.48 26.23
N VAL A 90 -4.76 8.79 24.93
CA VAL A 90 -5.92 9.38 24.25
C VAL A 90 -6.45 8.43 23.17
N LYS A 91 -7.50 7.67 23.47
CA LYS A 91 -8.03 6.62 22.58
C LYS A 91 -8.52 7.09 21.20
N SER A 92 -8.57 8.40 20.91
CA SER A 92 -9.19 8.97 19.70
C SER A 92 -8.21 9.50 18.64
N PHE A 93 -6.90 9.44 18.86
CA PHE A 93 -5.94 9.91 17.86
C PHE A 93 -5.40 8.73 17.04
N GLU A 94 -5.81 8.68 15.76
CA GLU A 94 -5.24 7.76 14.77
C GLU A 94 -4.03 8.42 14.13
N VAL A 95 -2.85 7.84 14.33
CA VAL A 95 -1.63 8.28 13.65
C VAL A 95 -1.55 7.60 12.30
N LYS A 96 -1.37 8.41 11.26
CA LYS A 96 -1.17 7.96 9.89
C LYS A 96 0.11 8.57 9.35
N SER A 97 0.92 7.74 8.71
CA SER A 97 2.12 8.15 8.00
C SER A 97 1.74 8.86 6.69
N ASP A 98 2.30 10.04 6.42
CA ASP A 98 2.15 10.72 5.12
C ASP A 98 3.16 10.14 4.10
N TYR A 99 2.67 9.72 2.93
CA TYR A 99 3.47 9.13 1.85
C TYR A 99 3.40 9.94 0.56
N SER A 100 2.92 11.19 0.63
CA SER A 100 2.80 12.10 -0.51
C SER A 100 4.10 12.22 -1.33
N PHE A 101 5.27 12.18 -0.67
CA PHE A 101 6.58 12.26 -1.33
C PHE A 101 6.86 11.11 -2.30
N ILE A 102 6.32 9.90 -2.06
CA ILE A 102 6.46 8.76 -2.98
C ILE A 102 5.72 9.07 -4.29
N ALA A 103 4.60 9.79 -4.18
CA ALA A 103 3.77 10.18 -5.31
C ALA A 103 4.31 11.37 -6.11
N GLU A 104 5.17 12.22 -5.54
CA GLU A 104 5.70 13.41 -6.22
C GLU A 104 6.94 13.14 -7.10
N GLY A 105 7.49 11.92 -7.10
CA GLY A 105 8.64 11.55 -7.94
C GLY A 105 8.46 10.32 -8.82
N SER A 106 7.40 9.53 -8.60
CA SER A 106 7.19 8.25 -9.28
C SER A 106 6.08 8.33 -10.32
N LYS A 107 6.23 7.60 -11.45
CA LYS A 107 5.11 7.34 -12.36
C LYS A 107 4.17 6.34 -11.70
N LEU A 108 3.18 6.85 -10.97
CA LEU A 108 2.15 6.06 -10.29
C LEU A 108 0.85 6.06 -11.09
N THR A 109 0.00 5.05 -10.87
CA THR A 109 -1.41 5.17 -11.22
C THR A 109 -2.06 6.25 -10.35
N VAL A 110 -3.13 6.87 -10.87
CA VAL A 110 -3.87 7.90 -10.13
C VAL A 110 -4.37 7.33 -8.80
N GLU A 111 -4.88 6.10 -8.81
CA GLU A 111 -5.35 5.41 -7.61
C GLU A 111 -4.25 5.21 -6.56
N LEU A 112 -3.05 4.78 -6.99
CA LEU A 112 -1.92 4.62 -6.08
C LEU A 112 -1.40 5.96 -5.55
N SER A 113 -1.33 6.99 -6.39
CA SER A 113 -0.97 8.35 -5.98
C SER A 113 -1.96 8.89 -4.94
N ASP A 114 -3.26 8.75 -5.20
CA ASP A 114 -4.32 9.20 -4.30
C ASP A 114 -4.30 8.48 -2.96
N PHE A 115 -4.00 7.17 -2.98
CA PHE A 115 -3.83 6.38 -1.76
C PHE A 115 -2.65 6.87 -0.93
N LEU A 116 -1.49 7.11 -1.55
CA LEU A 116 -0.28 7.54 -0.85
C LEU A 116 -0.41 8.96 -0.28
N LYS A 117 -1.13 9.84 -0.98
CA LYS A 117 -1.41 11.21 -0.52
C LYS A 117 -2.53 11.28 0.54
N ASP A 118 -3.19 10.16 0.84
CA ASP A 118 -4.44 10.13 1.63
C ASP A 118 -5.53 11.09 1.05
N THR A 119 -5.40 11.49 -0.23
CA THR A 119 -6.36 12.35 -0.95
C THR A 119 -7.48 11.53 -1.59
N GLY A 120 -7.34 10.20 -1.62
CA GLY A 120 -8.30 9.25 -2.16
C GLY A 120 -9.66 9.32 -1.47
N ARG A 121 -10.58 10.07 -2.08
CA ARG A 121 -12.01 9.91 -1.89
C ARG A 121 -12.47 8.67 -2.69
N ASP A 122 -13.11 7.72 -2.01
CA ASP A 122 -13.84 6.53 -2.51
C ASP A 122 -13.48 6.05 -3.95
N PRO A 123 -12.80 4.89 -4.11
CA PRO A 123 -12.35 4.32 -5.39
C PRO A 123 -13.44 4.19 -6.48
N ARG A 124 -14.72 4.18 -6.10
CA ARG A 124 -15.89 4.05 -7.00
C ARG A 124 -16.08 5.20 -8.01
N ARG A 125 -15.19 6.20 -8.06
CA ARG A 125 -15.26 7.31 -9.02
C ARG A 125 -14.58 7.05 -10.36
N TYR A 126 -13.74 6.01 -10.45
CA TYR A 126 -12.98 5.72 -11.67
C TYR A 126 -13.71 4.75 -12.63
N ASP A 127 -14.83 4.17 -12.19
CA ASP A 127 -15.79 3.49 -13.06
C ASP A 127 -16.68 4.55 -13.74
N LYS A 128 -16.21 5.12 -14.86
CA LYS A 128 -17.05 5.92 -15.75
C LYS A 128 -16.72 5.70 -17.21
#